data_AF-A0A973DPI2-F1
#
_entry.id   AF-A0A973DPI2-F1
#
_cell.length_a   1.000
_cell.length_b   1.000
_cell.length_c   1.000
_cell.angle_alpha   90.00
_cell.angle_beta   90.00
_cell.angle_gamma   90.00
#
_symmetry.space_group_name_H-M   'P 1'
#
loop_
_entity.id
_entity.type
_entity.pdbx_description
1 polymer ?
#
loop_
_entity_poly.entity_id
_entity_poly.type
_entity_poly.pdbx_seq_one_letter_code
_entity_poly.pdbx_strand_id
1 'polypeptide(L)'
;AKAGLEFTYPKKSKQIPDPGFVSTELSGLVTLTRVLKGSKAWDAGLNTGDQIVAINGLRVTQSQLTIRLNQYKVGEKVQLSIFRRDRLIEKELELVKKMDKKPIVQVIKKPSRAQKKFFKAWLGVKFPNKKD
;
A
#
# COMPACT_ATOMS: atom_id res chain seq x y z
N ALA A 1 -16.13 -17.42 -0.54
CA ALA A 1 -16.26 -17.01 0.88
C ALA A 1 -17.46 -17.69 1.54
N LYS A 2 -17.27 -18.33 2.71
CA LYS A 2 -18.30 -19.16 3.39
C LYS A 2 -19.43 -18.34 4.03
N ALA A 3 -19.16 -17.13 4.51
CA ALA A 3 -20.15 -16.26 5.16
C ALA A 3 -20.90 -15.32 4.21
N GLY A 4 -20.75 -15.44 2.89
CA GLY A 4 -21.39 -14.50 1.95
C GLY A 4 -20.86 -13.06 2.04
N LEU A 5 -19.64 -12.90 2.54
CA LEU A 5 -18.91 -11.63 2.60
C LEU A 5 -17.73 -11.67 1.61
N GLU A 6 -17.40 -10.53 1.03
CA GLU A 6 -16.23 -10.33 0.20
C GLU A 6 -15.40 -9.15 0.69
N PHE A 7 -14.08 -9.28 0.60
CA PHE A 7 -13.17 -8.15 0.67
C PHE A 7 -13.17 -7.45 -0.68
N THR A 8 -13.47 -6.16 -0.68
CA THR A 8 -13.41 -5.32 -1.86
C THR A 8 -12.84 -3.96 -1.53
N TYR A 9 -12.70 -3.10 -2.54
CA TYR A 9 -12.40 -1.69 -2.34
C TYR A 9 -13.65 -0.84 -2.60
N PRO A 10 -13.81 0.31 -1.92
CA PRO A 10 -14.86 1.27 -2.23
C PRO A 10 -14.90 1.60 -3.74
N LYS A 11 -16.09 1.77 -4.33
CA LYS A 11 -16.23 2.01 -5.78
C LYS A 11 -15.40 3.19 -6.33
N LYS A 12 -15.19 4.23 -5.51
CA LYS A 12 -14.41 5.43 -5.85
C LYS A 12 -12.92 5.29 -5.50
N SER A 13 -12.39 4.08 -5.37
CA SER A 13 -10.97 3.86 -5.06
C SER A 13 -10.15 3.94 -6.34
N LYS A 14 -9.04 4.67 -6.28
CA LYS A 14 -8.11 4.86 -7.37
C LYS A 14 -6.87 4.01 -7.15
N GLN A 15 -6.27 3.62 -8.26
CA GLN A 15 -5.01 2.91 -8.26
C GLN A 15 -3.89 3.95 -8.23
N ILE A 16 -3.00 3.83 -7.26
CA ILE A 16 -1.85 4.72 -7.06
C ILE A 16 -0.56 3.89 -7.00
N PRO A 17 0.59 4.45 -7.40
CA PRO A 17 1.88 3.84 -7.15
C PRO A 17 2.10 3.59 -5.65
N ASP A 18 2.57 2.40 -5.32
CA ASP A 18 2.99 2.01 -3.98
C ASP A 18 4.49 1.77 -3.96
N PRO A 19 5.24 2.57 -3.20
CA PRO A 19 6.65 2.31 -3.02
C PRO A 19 6.93 1.12 -2.08
N GLY A 20 5.94 0.62 -1.32
CA GLY A 20 6.14 -0.54 -0.45
C GLY A 20 6.87 -0.25 0.87
N PHE A 21 7.02 1.03 1.23
CA PHE A 21 7.57 1.50 2.50
C PHE A 21 6.71 2.62 3.10
N VAL A 22 6.96 2.95 4.36
CA VAL A 22 6.48 4.15 5.06
C VAL A 22 7.69 4.98 5.45
N SER A 23 7.59 6.29 5.25
CA SER A 23 8.62 7.25 5.63
C SER A 23 8.06 8.35 6.53
N THR A 24 8.96 9.00 7.25
CA THR A 24 8.72 10.26 7.96
C THR A 24 9.83 11.24 7.63
N GLU A 25 9.58 12.50 7.92
CA GLU A 25 10.68 13.46 8.03
C GLU A 25 11.41 13.26 9.36
N LEU A 26 12.73 13.11 9.30
CA LEU A 26 13.60 13.11 10.47
C LEU A 26 14.85 13.91 10.11
N SER A 27 15.13 14.97 10.88
CA SER A 27 16.28 15.87 10.64
C SER A 27 16.32 16.45 9.21
N GLY A 28 15.15 16.76 8.63
CA GLY A 28 15.03 17.29 7.27
C GLY A 28 15.24 16.26 6.15
N LEU A 29 15.37 14.97 6.48
CA LEU A 29 15.54 13.88 5.53
C LEU A 29 14.33 12.93 5.52
N VAL A 30 14.07 12.33 4.37
CA VAL A 30 13.03 11.30 4.19
C VAL A 30 13.54 9.99 4.76
N THR A 31 13.17 9.67 5.99
CA THR A 31 13.65 8.46 6.68
C THR A 31 12.60 7.36 6.64
N LEU A 32 12.98 6.17 6.18
CA LEU A 32 12.12 5.00 6.16
C LEU A 32 11.86 4.51 7.59
N THR A 33 10.60 4.54 8.04
CA THR A 33 10.20 4.03 9.35
C THR A 33 9.74 2.57 9.28
N ARG A 34 9.31 2.12 8.10
CA ARG A 34 8.90 0.74 7.87
C ARG A 34 9.09 0.36 6.41
N VAL A 35 9.66 -0.81 6.18
CA VAL A 35 9.63 -1.47 4.86
C VAL A 35 8.72 -2.69 4.96
N LEU A 36 7.71 -2.77 4.10
CA LEU A 36 6.71 -3.84 4.15
C LEU A 36 7.32 -5.15 3.66
N LYS A 37 7.28 -6.20 4.47
CA LYS A 37 7.82 -7.52 4.09
C LYS A 37 7.13 -8.03 2.82
N GLY A 38 7.92 -8.49 1.85
CA GLY A 38 7.44 -9.00 0.56
C GLY A 38 6.94 -7.91 -0.40
N SER A 39 7.22 -6.63 -0.13
CA SER A 39 7.00 -5.55 -1.09
C SER A 39 8.19 -5.38 -2.03
N LYS A 40 8.03 -4.61 -3.11
CA LYS A 40 9.16 -4.28 -4.00
C LYS A 40 10.25 -3.46 -3.32
N ALA A 41 9.92 -2.67 -2.28
CA ALA A 41 10.93 -2.03 -1.45
C ALA A 41 11.76 -3.04 -0.64
N TRP A 42 11.12 -4.07 -0.11
CA TRP A 42 11.81 -5.16 0.55
C TRP A 42 12.71 -5.93 -0.42
N ASP A 43 12.20 -6.26 -1.60
CA ASP A 43 12.95 -6.98 -2.64
C ASP A 43 14.13 -6.16 -3.17
N ALA A 44 13.98 -4.83 -3.24
CA ALA A 44 15.07 -3.89 -3.56
C ALA A 44 16.15 -3.81 -2.45
N GLY A 45 15.88 -4.37 -1.27
CA GLY A 45 16.79 -4.34 -0.12
C GLY A 45 16.83 -3.00 0.60
N LEU A 46 15.73 -2.24 0.55
CA LEU A 46 15.52 -1.08 1.42
C LEU A 46 15.27 -1.54 2.86
N ASN A 47 15.80 -0.78 3.80
CA ASN A 47 15.70 -1.07 5.22
C ASN A 47 15.06 0.11 5.98
N THR A 48 14.46 -0.21 7.13
CA THR A 48 14.13 0.81 8.12
C THR A 48 15.40 1.57 8.52
N GLY A 49 15.30 2.90 8.61
CA GLY A 49 16.42 3.80 8.89
C GLY A 49 17.16 4.29 7.66
N ASP A 50 16.90 3.74 6.46
CA ASP A 50 17.43 4.31 5.22
C ASP A 50 16.84 5.71 5.00
N GLN A 51 17.69 6.64 4.57
CA GLN A 51 17.33 8.04 4.35
C GLN A 51 17.35 8.35 2.86
N ILE A 52 16.18 8.52 2.25
CA ILE A 52 16.05 8.88 0.84
C ILE A 52 16.44 10.35 0.65
N VAL A 53 17.35 10.59 -0.28
CA VAL A 53 17.78 11.95 -0.64
C VAL A 53 17.41 12.33 -2.08
N ALA A 54 17.27 11.37 -2.98
CA ALA A 54 16.87 11.63 -4.37
C ALA A 54 16.10 10.47 -5.01
N ILE A 55 15.32 10.81 -6.04
CA ILE A 55 14.64 9.88 -6.95
C ILE A 55 15.03 10.25 -8.39
N ASN A 56 15.64 9.31 -9.10
CA ASN A 56 16.24 9.47 -10.43
C ASN A 56 17.12 10.74 -10.49
N GLY A 57 18.03 10.87 -9.52
CA GLY A 57 18.96 12.01 -9.42
C GLY A 57 18.34 13.35 -8.97
N LEU A 58 17.01 13.44 -8.81
CA LEU A 58 16.37 14.67 -8.31
C LEU A 58 16.12 14.59 -6.82
N ARG A 59 16.56 15.63 -6.10
CA ARG A 59 16.38 15.76 -4.65
C ARG A 59 14.90 15.65 -4.27
N VAL A 60 14.64 15.01 -3.13
CA VAL A 60 13.28 14.84 -2.61
C VAL A 60 13.20 15.18 -1.12
N THR A 61 12.09 15.81 -0.73
CA THR A 61 11.71 16.02 0.67
C THR A 61 10.51 15.14 1.04
N GLN A 62 10.18 15.06 2.33
CA GLN A 62 9.04 14.26 2.78
C GLN A 62 7.72 14.74 2.17
N SER A 63 7.54 16.06 2.03
CA SER A 63 6.35 16.65 1.41
C SER A 63 6.26 16.38 -0.09
N GLN A 64 7.39 16.23 -0.78
CA GLN A 64 7.46 16.00 -2.23
C GLN A 64 7.45 14.52 -2.61
N LEU A 65 7.83 13.62 -1.70
CA LEU A 65 8.04 12.20 -1.98
C LEU A 65 6.85 11.56 -2.70
N THR A 66 5.66 11.69 -2.12
CA THR A 66 4.44 11.12 -2.69
C THR A 66 4.08 11.75 -4.03
N ILE A 67 4.26 13.07 -4.16
CA ILE A 67 3.98 13.80 -5.41
C ILE A 67 4.89 13.29 -6.52
N ARG A 68 6.19 13.14 -6.22
CA ARG A 68 7.22 12.67 -7.16
C ARG A 68 6.96 11.22 -7.58
N LEU A 69 6.69 10.33 -6.62
CA LEU A 69 6.37 8.92 -6.91
C LEU A 69 5.11 8.77 -7.79
N ASN A 70 4.12 9.64 -7.60
CA ASN A 70 2.90 9.66 -8.42
C ASN A 70 3.11 10.14 -9.87
N GLN A 71 4.28 10.69 -10.21
CA GLN A 71 4.62 11.06 -11.59
C GLN A 71 5.02 9.84 -12.44
N TYR A 72 5.36 8.73 -11.80
CA TYR A 72 5.77 7.48 -12.45
C TYR A 72 4.59 6.52 -12.54
N LYS A 73 4.64 5.65 -13.55
CA LYS A 73 3.59 4.64 -13.75
C LYS A 73 3.86 3.39 -12.91
N VAL A 74 2.78 2.66 -12.64
CA VAL A 74 2.89 1.31 -12.08
C VAL A 74 3.68 0.41 -13.03
N GLY A 75 4.62 -0.34 -12.48
CA GLY A 75 5.57 -1.20 -13.20
C GLY A 75 6.86 -0.48 -13.61
N GLU A 76 6.91 0.85 -13.53
CA GLU A 76 8.15 1.58 -13.76
C GLU A 76 9.13 1.40 -12.59
N LYS A 77 10.41 1.42 -12.93
CA LYS A 77 11.52 1.36 -11.99
C LYS A 77 12.08 2.76 -11.78
N VAL A 78 12.29 3.11 -10.53
CA VAL A 78 12.93 4.37 -10.11
C VAL A 78 14.21 4.07 -9.35
N GLN A 79 15.25 4.86 -9.59
CA GLN A 79 16.48 4.82 -8.81
C GLN A 79 16.31 5.70 -7.58
N LEU A 80 16.47 5.12 -6.41
CA LEU A 80 16.51 5.81 -5.13
C LEU A 80 17.97 5.98 -4.71
N SER A 81 18.38 7.21 -4.49
CA SER A 81 19.63 7.50 -3.79
C SER A 81 19.32 7.62 -2.31
N ILE A 82 19.91 6.76 -1.49
CA ILE A 82 19.67 6.67 -0.05
C ILE A 82 20.97 6.76 0.73
N PHE A 83 20.94 7.36 1.91
CA PHE A 83 21.97 7.15 2.92
C PHE A 83 21.57 6.00 3.84
N ARG A 84 22.51 5.07 4.03
CA ARG A 84 22.46 4.07 5.08
C ARG A 84 23.65 4.30 6.00
N ARG A 85 23.40 4.93 7.15
CA ARG A 85 24.47 5.56 7.95
C ARG A 85 25.20 6.55 7.03
N ASP A 86 26.53 6.48 6.94
CA ASP A 86 27.34 7.42 6.18
C ASP A 86 27.60 7.01 4.73
N ARG A 87 26.91 5.98 4.22
CA ARG A 87 27.11 5.47 2.86
C ARG A 87 25.94 5.82 1.96
N LEU A 88 26.25 6.50 0.85
CA LEU A 88 25.32 6.68 -0.25
C LEU A 88 25.19 5.35 -1.01
N ILE A 89 23.96 4.88 -1.17
CA ILE A 89 23.62 3.64 -1.86
C ILE A 89 22.53 3.98 -2.88
N GLU A 90 22.65 3.41 -4.07
CA GLU A 90 21.60 3.46 -5.08
C GLU A 90 20.81 2.16 -5.08
N LYS A 91 19.49 2.28 -5.05
CA LYS A 91 18.56 1.15 -5.10
C LYS A 91 17.54 1.35 -6.20
N GLU A 92 17.32 0.33 -7.01
CA GLU A 92 16.24 0.33 -7.98
C GLU A 92 14.96 -0.18 -7.33
N LEU A 93 13.89 0.62 -7.38
CA LEU A 93 12.58 0.30 -6.85
C LEU A 93 11.56 0.23 -7.99
N GLU A 94 10.90 -0.91 -8.13
CA GLU A 94 9.74 -1.05 -9.00
C GLU A 94 8.47 -0.59 -8.27
N LEU A 95 7.71 0.33 -8.86
CA LEU A 95 6.48 0.83 -8.27
C LEU A 95 5.31 -0.09 -8.57
N VAL A 96 4.72 -0.66 -7.53
CA VAL A 96 3.56 -1.54 -7.69
C VAL A 96 2.26 -0.79 -7.50
N LYS A 97 1.18 -1.47 -7.82
CA LYS A 97 -0.16 -0.93 -7.71
C LYS A 97 -0.68 -1.10 -6.30
N LYS A 98 -1.20 -0.03 -5.68
CA LYS A 98 -2.13 -0.15 -4.56
C LYS A 98 -3.39 0.66 -4.78
N MET A 99 -4.38 0.41 -3.93
CA MET A 99 -5.58 1.22 -3.86
C MET A 99 -5.38 2.34 -2.84
N ASP A 100 -5.83 3.55 -3.17
CA ASP A 100 -5.75 4.74 -2.31
C ASP A 100 -6.62 4.64 -1.04
N LYS A 101 -7.61 3.75 -1.04
CA LYS A 101 -8.54 3.53 0.06
C LYS A 101 -8.37 2.16 0.68
N LYS A 102 -8.66 2.09 1.98
CA LYS A 102 -8.65 0.82 2.72
C LYS A 102 -9.69 -0.14 2.13
N PRO A 103 -9.39 -1.45 2.10
CA PRO A 103 -10.38 -2.44 1.72
C PRO A 103 -11.54 -2.42 2.72
N ILE A 104 -12.73 -2.71 2.22
CA ILE A 104 -13.96 -2.86 2.99
C ILE A 104 -14.45 -4.29 2.89
N VAL A 105 -15.18 -4.72 3.92
CA VAL A 105 -15.95 -5.95 3.88
C VAL A 105 -17.36 -5.59 3.43
N GLN A 106 -17.84 -6.25 2.38
CA GLN A 106 -19.22 -6.08 1.91
C GLN A 106 -19.92 -7.41 1.71
N VAL A 107 -21.24 -7.35 1.73
CA VAL A 107 -22.11 -8.46 1.36
C VAL A 107 -22.00 -8.74 -0.13
N ILE A 108 -21.80 -10.00 -0.51
CA ILE A 108 -21.84 -10.40 -1.92
C ILE A 108 -23.23 -10.15 -2.50
N LYS A 109 -23.31 -9.72 -3.77
CA LYS A 109 -24.57 -9.30 -4.41
C LYS A 109 -25.70 -10.34 -4.36
N LYS A 110 -25.36 -11.64 -4.44
CA LYS A 110 -26.31 -12.76 -4.46
C LYS A 110 -25.82 -13.89 -3.53
N PRO A 111 -26.04 -13.80 -2.21
CA PRO A 111 -25.60 -14.83 -1.28
C PRO A 111 -26.52 -16.04 -1.31
N SER A 112 -25.92 -17.23 -1.41
CA SER A 112 -26.63 -18.50 -1.34
C SER A 112 -27.26 -18.72 0.04
N ARG A 113 -28.27 -19.60 0.10
CA ARG A 113 -28.92 -19.98 1.37
C ARG A 113 -27.92 -20.53 2.40
N ALA A 114 -26.95 -21.33 1.94
CA ALA A 114 -25.88 -21.86 2.78
C ALA A 114 -25.01 -20.75 3.37
N GLN A 115 -24.64 -19.75 2.58
CA GLN A 115 -23.84 -18.61 3.04
C GLN A 115 -24.58 -17.76 4.08
N LYS A 116 -25.88 -17.51 3.88
CA LYS A 116 -26.72 -16.80 4.85
C LYS A 116 -26.84 -17.56 6.18
N LYS A 117 -27.02 -18.90 6.10
CA LYS A 117 -27.08 -19.77 7.29
C LYS A 117 -25.76 -19.75 8.06
N PHE A 118 -24.64 -19.87 7.35
CA PHE A 118 -23.31 -19.82 7.95
C PHE A 118 -23.03 -18.45 8.60
N PHE A 119 -23.36 -17.35 7.93
CA PHE A 119 -23.21 -16.00 8.48
C PHE A 119 -23.96 -15.84 9.80
N LYS A 120 -25.23 -16.28 9.86
CA LYS A 120 -26.03 -16.23 11.10
C LYS A 120 -25.43 -17.09 12.21
N ALA A 121 -24.95 -18.29 11.87
CA ALA A 121 -24.28 -19.17 12.84
C ALA A 121 -22.97 -18.57 13.36
N TRP A 122 -22.24 -17.83 12.52
CA TRP A 122 -20.94 -17.26 12.87
C TRP A 122 -21.05 -15.95 13.67
N LEU A 123 -21.87 -15.00 13.19
CA LEU A 123 -21.95 -13.65 13.77
C LEU A 123 -23.17 -13.46 14.68
N GLY A 124 -24.04 -14.46 14.81
CA GLY A 124 -25.23 -14.42 15.67
C GLY A 124 -26.37 -13.52 15.15
N VAL A 125 -26.14 -12.74 14.10
CA VAL A 125 -27.10 -11.77 13.55
C VAL A 125 -27.67 -12.23 12.21
N LYS A 126 -28.88 -11.73 11.86
CA LYS A 126 -29.49 -12.00 10.55
C LYS A 126 -28.61 -11.44 9.44
N PHE A 127 -28.58 -12.12 8.30
CA PHE A 127 -27.81 -11.67 7.15
C PHE A 127 -28.35 -10.31 6.64
N PRO A 128 -27.50 -9.26 6.54
CA PRO A 128 -27.97 -7.94 6.17
C PRO A 128 -28.54 -7.91 4.75
N ASN A 129 -29.74 -7.35 4.60
CA ASN A 129 -30.36 -7.13 3.31
C ASN A 129 -29.91 -5.77 2.78
N LYS A 130 -29.76 -5.64 1.46
CA LYS A 130 -29.27 -4.43 0.80
C LYS A 130 -30.19 -3.18 0.93
N LYS A 131 -31.25 -3.27 1.73
CA LYS A 131 -32.32 -2.28 1.92
C LYS A 131 -32.46 -1.79 3.37
N ASP A 132 -31.61 -2.27 4.29
CA ASP A 132 -31.58 -1.80 5.68
C ASP A 132 -30.38 -0.87 5.90
#